data_AF-A0A523NBC2-F1
#
_entry.id   AF-A0A523NBC2-F1
#
_cell.length_a   1.000
_cell.length_b   1.000
_cell.length_c   1.000
_cell.angle_alpha   90.00
_cell.angle_beta   90.00
_cell.angle_gamma   90.00
#
_symmetry.space_group_name_H-M   'P 1'
#
loop_
_entity.id
_entity.type
_entity.pdbx_description
1 polymer ?
#
loop_
_entity_poly.entity_id
_entity_poly.type
_entity_poly.pdbx_seq_one_letter_code
_entity_poly.pdbx_strand_id
1 'polypeptide(L)'
;VLGPRGGVSALVTYLVLGVMGLPVFAGGLAGAAWLIGPTGGYLLAFPVAAGVSGYLARERGWVGAMLGALAGIVIIHLGGLAQLTVITGDLGNAFRLGTVPFLAGDVVKVVLATMGVTALGPAIRRLL
;
A
#
# COMPACT_ATOMS: atom_id res chain seq x y z
N VAL A 1 11.54 0.88 5.60
CA VAL A 1 12.96 0.72 5.20
C VAL A 1 13.50 1.98 4.53
N LEU A 2 12.97 2.39 3.37
CA LEU A 2 13.46 3.53 2.56
C LEU A 2 13.10 4.93 3.10
N GLY A 3 12.48 5.02 4.28
CA GLY A 3 11.90 6.26 4.80
C GLY A 3 10.71 6.77 3.97
N PRO A 4 10.14 7.93 4.33
CA PRO A 4 8.95 8.46 3.68
C PRO A 4 9.21 8.85 2.21
N ARG A 5 10.28 9.61 1.94
CA ARG A 5 10.60 10.07 0.57
C ARG A 5 10.95 8.92 -0.36
N GLY A 6 11.81 7.99 0.09
CA GLY A 6 12.21 6.83 -0.70
C GLY A 6 11.08 5.83 -0.93
N GLY A 7 10.18 5.67 0.05
CA GLY A 7 8.97 4.86 -0.11
C GLY A 7 8.00 5.43 -1.15
N VAL A 8 7.75 6.75 -1.08
CA VAL A 8 6.92 7.46 -2.07
C VAL A 8 7.52 7.34 -3.46
N SER A 9 8.82 7.64 -3.64
CA SER A 9 9.47 7.57 -4.95
C SER A 9 9.42 6.17 -5.53
N ALA A 10 9.67 5.13 -4.72
CA ALA A 10 9.59 3.74 -5.17
C ALA A 10 8.19 3.37 -5.68
N LEU A 11 7.13 3.77 -4.97
CA LEU A 11 5.76 3.45 -5.36
C LEU A 11 5.23 4.32 -6.49
N VAL A 12 5.68 5.57 -6.62
CA VAL A 12 5.41 6.38 -7.82
C VAL A 12 6.08 5.74 -9.04
N THR A 13 7.34 5.34 -8.94
CA THR A 13 8.04 4.63 -10.03
C THR A 13 7.31 3.35 -10.41
N TYR A 14 6.88 2.55 -9.42
CA TYR A 14 6.06 1.36 -9.65
C TYR A 14 4.81 1.65 -10.49
N LEU A 15 4.06 2.70 -10.15
CA LEU A 15 2.86 3.09 -10.90
C LEU A 15 3.20 3.56 -12.31
N VAL A 16 4.25 4.39 -12.47
CA VAL A 16 4.69 4.88 -13.78
C VAL A 16 5.10 3.72 -14.69
N LEU A 17 5.90 2.77 -14.18
CA LEU A 17 6.30 1.59 -14.95
C LEU A 17 5.10 0.75 -15.36
N GLY A 18 4.15 0.52 -14.45
CA GLY A 18 2.92 -0.21 -14.77
C GLY A 18 2.08 0.50 -15.83
N VAL A 19 1.94 1.83 -15.74
CA VAL A 19 1.24 2.65 -16.75
C VAL A 19 1.94 2.59 -18.11
N MET A 20 3.28 2.59 -18.13
CA MET A 20 4.10 2.45 -19.34
C MET A 20 4.03 1.05 -19.98
N GLY A 21 3.30 0.10 -19.39
CA GLY A 21 3.07 -1.21 -19.96
C GLY A 21 3.99 -2.31 -19.43
N LEU A 22 4.84 -2.04 -18.43
CA LEU A 22 5.60 -3.11 -17.80
C LEU A 22 4.66 -3.97 -16.92
N PRO A 23 4.77 -5.31 -16.96
CA PRO A 23 3.88 -6.25 -16.25
C PRO A 23 4.19 -6.33 -14.75
N VAL A 24 4.10 -5.20 -14.05
CA VAL A 24 4.42 -5.07 -12.62
C VAL A 24 3.18 -5.12 -11.71
N PHE A 25 1.98 -4.96 -12.26
CA PHE A 25 0.75 -5.11 -11.49
C PHE A 25 0.43 -6.58 -11.22
N ALA A 26 -0.42 -6.84 -10.23
CA ALA A 26 -0.79 -8.20 -9.82
C ALA A 26 -1.24 -9.05 -11.02
N GLY A 27 -0.86 -10.32 -11.06
CA GLY A 27 -1.18 -11.21 -12.19
C GLY A 27 -0.40 -10.94 -13.49
N GLY A 28 0.69 -10.17 -13.43
CA GLY A 28 1.49 -9.81 -14.61
C GLY A 28 0.81 -8.76 -15.50
N LEU A 29 -0.08 -7.96 -14.91
CA LEU A 29 -0.89 -6.97 -15.62
C LEU A 29 -0.15 -5.63 -15.77
N ALA A 30 -0.58 -4.83 -16.76
CA ALA A 30 0.00 -3.53 -17.07
C ALA A 30 -1.00 -2.61 -17.78
N GLY A 31 -0.69 -1.31 -17.79
CA GLY A 31 -1.40 -0.26 -18.53
C GLY A 31 -2.27 0.64 -17.66
N ALA A 32 -2.54 1.85 -18.16
CA ALA A 32 -3.31 2.88 -17.46
C ALA A 32 -4.74 2.46 -17.10
N ALA A 33 -5.35 1.56 -17.89
CA ALA A 33 -6.70 1.05 -17.65
C ALA A 33 -6.88 0.44 -16.24
N TRP A 34 -5.81 -0.12 -15.67
CA TRP A 34 -5.84 -0.68 -14.31
C TRP A 34 -5.97 0.37 -13.21
N LEU A 35 -5.62 1.63 -13.48
CA LEU A 35 -5.80 2.73 -12.52
C LEU A 35 -7.23 3.25 -12.47
N ILE A 36 -8.03 3.02 -13.51
CA ILE A 36 -9.45 3.41 -13.54
C ILE A 36 -10.39 2.23 -13.23
N GLY A 37 -9.89 1.00 -13.19
CA GLY A 37 -10.64 -0.20 -12.84
C GLY A 37 -10.90 -0.38 -11.34
N PRO A 38 -11.54 -1.49 -10.92
CA PRO A 38 -11.93 -1.75 -9.53
C PRO A 38 -10.78 -1.75 -8.51
N THR A 39 -9.55 -2.00 -8.96
CA THR A 39 -8.35 -2.05 -8.11
C THR A 39 -7.52 -0.76 -8.13
N GLY A 40 -7.88 0.19 -8.99
CA GLY A 40 -7.09 1.39 -9.21
C GLY A 40 -6.92 2.26 -7.97
N GLY A 41 -7.96 2.37 -7.15
CA GLY A 41 -7.94 3.21 -5.95
C GLY A 41 -6.95 2.73 -4.90
N TYR A 42 -6.74 1.41 -4.83
CA TYR A 42 -5.72 0.80 -3.97
C TYR A 42 -4.32 1.14 -4.49
N LEU A 43 -4.09 0.99 -5.81
CA LEU A 43 -2.81 1.32 -6.45
C LEU A 43 -2.45 2.80 -6.29
N LEU A 44 -3.41 3.70 -6.52
CA LEU A 44 -3.21 5.14 -6.40
C LEU A 44 -2.96 5.59 -4.95
N ALA A 45 -3.46 4.84 -3.96
CA ALA A 45 -3.20 5.11 -2.55
C ALA A 45 -1.80 4.68 -2.07
N PHE A 46 -1.11 3.81 -2.82
CA PHE A 46 0.19 3.25 -2.43
C PHE A 46 1.25 4.31 -2.11
N PRO A 47 1.50 5.35 -2.94
CA PRO A 47 2.50 6.36 -2.61
C PRO A 47 2.20 7.10 -1.30
N VAL A 48 0.93 7.47 -1.09
CA VAL A 48 0.50 8.18 0.13
C VAL A 48 0.68 7.27 1.35
N ALA A 49 0.26 6.01 1.25
CA ALA A 49 0.44 5.01 2.30
C ALA A 49 1.93 4.85 2.66
N ALA A 50 2.82 4.72 1.68
CA ALA A 50 4.25 4.60 1.95
C ALA A 50 4.86 5.85 2.61
N GLY A 51 4.42 7.04 2.21
CA GLY A 51 4.85 8.29 2.85
C GLY A 51 4.48 8.33 4.32
N VAL A 52 3.22 8.04 4.65
CA VAL A 52 2.72 8.03 6.02
C VAL A 52 3.35 6.90 6.84
N SER A 53 3.39 5.68 6.31
CA SER A 53 4.02 4.54 6.97
C SER A 53 5.49 4.79 7.26
N GLY A 54 6.23 5.34 6.27
CA GLY A 54 7.65 5.66 6.40
C GLY A 54 7.91 6.76 7.43
N TYR A 55 7.02 7.75 7.53
CA TYR A 55 7.10 8.80 8.54
C TYR A 55 6.83 8.27 9.96
N LEU A 56 5.78 7.46 10.14
CA LEU A 56 5.41 6.92 11.45
C LEU A 56 6.42 5.89 11.98
N ALA A 57 6.98 5.06 11.09
CA ALA A 57 7.99 4.06 11.42
C ALA A 57 9.37 4.66 11.76
N ARG A 58 9.57 5.97 11.56
CA ARG A 58 10.84 6.63 11.86
C ARG A 58 11.05 6.71 13.36
N GLU A 59 12.18 6.18 13.83
CA GLU A 59 12.73 6.38 15.19
C GLU A 59 11.82 5.95 16.35
N ARG A 60 10.80 5.14 16.07
CA ARG A 60 9.82 4.66 17.07
C ARG A 60 9.82 3.13 17.25
N GLY A 61 10.88 2.46 16.77
CA GLY A 61 11.06 1.02 16.90
C GLY A 61 9.84 0.21 16.42
N TRP A 62 9.44 -0.79 17.21
CA TRP A 62 8.30 -1.65 16.93
C TRP A 62 6.97 -0.90 16.86
N VAL A 63 6.71 0.01 17.81
CA VAL A 63 5.44 0.76 17.87
C VAL A 63 5.27 1.62 16.62
N GLY A 64 6.32 2.32 16.20
CA GLY A 64 6.29 3.11 14.96
C GLY A 64 6.03 2.26 13.73
N ALA A 65 6.68 1.10 13.63
CA ALA A 65 6.51 0.19 12.51
C ALA A 65 5.07 -0.36 12.44
N MET A 66 4.49 -0.73 13.58
CA MET A 66 3.11 -1.20 13.70
C MET A 66 2.11 -0.10 13.32
N LEU A 67 2.25 1.10 13.89
CA LEU A 67 1.40 2.25 13.56
C LEU A 67 1.51 2.64 12.09
N GLY A 68 2.73 2.60 11.55
CA GLY A 68 2.96 2.84 10.13
C GLY A 68 2.26 1.83 9.23
N ALA A 69 2.35 0.53 9.57
CA ALA A 69 1.68 -0.53 8.81
C ALA A 69 0.14 -0.38 8.86
N LEU A 70 -0.42 -0.14 10.05
CA LEU A 70 -1.85 0.07 10.24
C LEU A 70 -2.35 1.30 9.45
N ALA A 71 -1.66 2.44 9.58
CA ALA A 71 -2.03 3.65 8.85
C ALA A 71 -1.96 3.45 7.33
N GLY A 72 -0.95 2.72 6.85
CA GLY A 72 -0.82 2.38 5.43
C GLY A 72 -2.00 1.58 4.92
N ILE A 73 -2.41 0.54 5.65
CA ILE A 73 -3.57 -0.30 5.28
C ILE A 73 -4.87 0.52 5.26
N VAL A 74 -5.07 1.39 6.26
CA VAL A 74 -6.24 2.28 6.29
C VAL A 74 -6.27 3.17 5.05
N ILE A 75 -5.16 3.81 4.70
CA ILE A 75 -5.07 4.69 3.51
C ILE A 75 -5.37 3.90 2.23
N ILE A 76 -4.82 2.69 2.11
CA ILE A 76 -5.03 1.82 0.95
C ILE A 76 -6.51 1.44 0.80
N HIS A 77 -7.16 1.03 1.90
CA HIS A 77 -8.58 0.71 1.90
C HIS A 77 -9.46 1.91 1.61
N LEU A 78 -9.13 3.09 2.15
CA LEU A 78 -9.90 4.31 1.86
C LEU A 78 -9.84 4.68 0.37
N GLY A 79 -8.66 4.62 -0.26
CA GLY A 79 -8.52 4.89 -1.69
C GLY A 79 -9.26 3.86 -2.55
N GLY A 80 -9.09 2.58 -2.22
CA GLY A 80 -9.77 1.49 -2.90
C GLY A 80 -11.30 1.54 -2.77
N LEU A 81 -11.80 1.75 -1.56
CA LEU A 81 -13.22 1.85 -1.27
C LEU A 81 -13.85 3.08 -1.95
N ALA A 82 -13.15 4.21 -1.98
CA ALA A 82 -13.63 5.42 -2.65
C ALA A 82 -13.87 5.16 -4.15
N GLN A 83 -12.89 4.61 -4.86
CA GLN A 83 -13.03 4.30 -6.28
C GLN A 83 -14.06 3.20 -6.53
N LEU A 84 -14.05 2.15 -5.72
CA LEU A 84 -14.98 1.05 -5.89
C LEU A 84 -16.43 1.49 -5.64
N THR A 85 -16.67 2.40 -4.68
CA THR A 85 -17.99 3.01 -4.45
C THR A 85 -18.46 3.82 -5.65
N VAL A 86 -17.57 4.55 -6.32
CA VAL A 86 -17.91 5.27 -7.55
C VAL A 86 -18.28 4.30 -8.67
N ILE A 87 -17.59 3.17 -8.78
CA ILE A 87 -17.84 2.15 -9.82
C ILE A 87 -19.12 1.38 -9.54
N THR A 88 -19.38 0.98 -8.30
CA THR A 88 -20.55 0.15 -7.94
C THR A 88 -21.80 0.98 -7.68
N GLY A 89 -21.65 2.27 -7.37
CA GLY A 89 -22.74 3.13 -6.90
C GLY A 89 -23.25 2.80 -5.49
N ASP A 90 -22.64 1.84 -4.79
CA ASP A 90 -23.04 1.38 -3.47
C ASP A 90 -21.83 1.12 -2.56
N LEU A 91 -21.75 1.90 -1.48
CA LEU A 91 -20.70 1.80 -0.47
C LEU A 91 -20.74 0.44 0.26
N GLY A 92 -21.94 -0.09 0.51
CA GLY A 92 -22.09 -1.37 1.21
C GLY A 92 -21.55 -2.54 0.37
N ASN A 93 -21.86 -2.57 -0.92
CA ASN A 93 -21.29 -3.53 -1.86
C ASN A 93 -19.78 -3.32 -2.05
N ALA A 94 -19.32 -2.07 -2.20
CA ALA A 94 -17.90 -1.76 -2.31
C ALA A 94 -17.10 -2.25 -1.08
N PHE A 95 -17.63 -2.08 0.13
CA PHE A 95 -17.00 -2.56 1.35
C PHE A 95 -16.92 -4.10 1.40
N ARG A 96 -18.01 -4.78 1.03
CA ARG A 96 -18.08 -6.25 1.00
C ARG A 96 -17.12 -6.86 -0.02
N LEU A 97 -16.96 -6.24 -1.19
CA LEU A 97 -16.09 -6.73 -2.26
C LEU A 97 -14.63 -6.28 -2.08
N GLY A 98 -14.43 -5.06 -1.60
CA GLY A 98 -13.14 -4.37 -1.62
C GLY A 98 -12.38 -4.37 -0.29
N THR A 99 -13.05 -4.56 0.85
CA THR A 99 -12.40 -4.47 2.17
C THR A 99 -12.49 -5.79 2.93
N VAL A 100 -13.69 -6.36 3.07
CA VAL A 100 -13.92 -7.56 3.90
C VAL A 100 -12.98 -8.72 3.57
N PRO A 101 -12.74 -9.08 2.29
CA PRO A 101 -11.89 -10.24 1.96
C PRO A 101 -10.42 -10.05 2.36
N PHE A 102 -9.96 -8.80 2.51
CA PHE A 102 -8.57 -8.48 2.76
C PHE A 102 -8.24 -8.38 4.26
N LEU A 103 -9.23 -8.17 5.13
CA LEU A 103 -9.01 -7.89 6.57
C LEU A 103 -8.15 -8.95 7.27
N ALA A 104 -8.44 -10.24 7.04
CA ALA A 104 -7.67 -11.32 7.66
C ALA A 104 -6.21 -11.32 7.18
N GLY A 105 -5.99 -11.17 5.87
CA GLY A 105 -4.66 -11.07 5.29
C GLY A 105 -3.91 -9.82 5.73
N ASP A 106 -4.62 -8.72 5.98
CA ASP A 106 -4.06 -7.45 6.41
C ASP A 106 -3.53 -7.52 7.84
N VAL A 107 -4.23 -8.20 8.75
CA VAL A 107 -3.70 -8.47 10.10
C VAL A 107 -2.36 -9.20 10.01
N VAL A 108 -2.29 -10.25 9.18
CA VAL A 108 -1.05 -11.01 8.97
C VAL A 108 0.05 -10.12 8.39
N LYS A 109 -0.26 -9.33 7.36
CA LYS A 109 0.69 -8.39 6.75
C LYS A 109 1.22 -7.37 7.74
N VAL A 110 0.39 -6.84 8.64
CA VAL A 110 0.81 -5.86 9.66
C VAL A 110 1.84 -6.48 10.58
N VAL A 111 1.59 -7.68 11.10
CA VAL A 111 2.53 -8.38 11.99
C VAL A 111 3.85 -8.63 11.26
N LEU A 112 3.79 -9.20 10.05
CA LEU A 112 4.99 -9.51 9.27
C LEU A 112 5.78 -8.26 8.87
N ALA A 113 5.10 -7.20 8.44
CA ALA A 113 5.73 -5.93 8.07
C ALA A 113 6.42 -5.30 9.29
N THR A 114 5.75 -5.31 10.45
CA THR A 114 6.32 -4.79 11.70
C THR A 114 7.59 -5.55 12.06
N MET A 115 7.51 -6.88 12.12
CA MET A 115 8.65 -7.76 12.38
C MET A 115 9.80 -7.52 11.41
N GLY A 116 9.51 -7.54 10.11
CA GLY A 116 10.52 -7.38 9.06
C GLY A 116 11.21 -6.02 9.12
N VAL A 117 10.45 -4.93 9.30
CA VAL A 117 11.03 -3.58 9.39
C VAL A 117 11.89 -3.43 10.64
N THR A 118 11.49 -3.97 11.79
CA THR A 118 12.29 -3.86 13.01
C THR A 118 13.51 -4.77 13.00
N ALA A 119 13.39 -6.01 12.51
CA ALA A 119 14.47 -6.98 12.54
C ALA A 119 15.50 -6.74 11.43
N LEU A 120 15.02 -6.51 10.19
CA LEU A 120 15.88 -6.44 9.00
C LEU A 120 16.16 -5.00 8.56
N GLY A 121 15.32 -4.05 8.97
CA GLY A 121 15.46 -2.64 8.56
C GLY A 121 16.82 -2.00 8.89
N PRO A 122 17.45 -2.24 10.05
CA PRO A 122 18.80 -1.75 10.32
C PRO A 122 19.86 -2.30 9.38
N ALA A 123 19.80 -3.59 9.05
CA ALA A 123 20.75 -4.24 8.14
C ALA A 123 20.60 -3.72 6.71
N ILE A 124 19.36 -3.64 6.20
CA ILE A 124 19.09 -3.17 4.83
C ILE A 124 19.53 -1.70 4.67
N ARG A 125 19.32 -0.86 5.69
CA ARG A 125 19.74 0.56 5.65
C ARG A 125 21.25 0.77 5.64
N ARG A 126 22.06 -0.26 5.94
CA ARG A 126 23.53 -0.19 5.80
C ARG A 126 24.00 -0.55 4.40
N LEU A 127 23.14 -1.22 3.61
CA LEU A 127 23.44 -1.65 2.24
C LEU A 127 23.04 -0.61 1.19
N LEU A 128 22.16 0.32 1.57
CA LEU A 128 21.66 1.44 0.76
C LEU A 128 22.38 2.72 1.18
#